data_AF-A0A955YQ23-F1
#
_entry.id   AF-A0A955YQ23-F1
#
_cell.length_a   1.000
_cell.length_b   1.000
_cell.length_c   1.000
_cell.angle_alpha   90.00
_cell.angle_beta   90.00
_cell.angle_gamma   90.00
#
_symmetry.space_group_name_H-M   'P 1'
#
loop_
_entity.id
_entity.type
_entity.pdbx_description
1 polymer ?
#
loop_
_entity_poly.entity_id
_entity_poly.type
_entity_poly.pdbx_seq_one_letter_code
_entity_poly.pdbx_strand_id
1 'polypeptide(L)'
;MHTSRITVSDPARGSVCSERAAPARFGRALVWTLPAVTLLAIGCASERAEPTNGHVSASAATATNEHAAEAAAPGSETAAPPTVEPIRADSPANAMLELAVRAEAAGAAAAGQGPCEAALASATALTQAVPGNRPPPDREAFLAACETLPEGARRCMEMAYARQHAEECQAASAQVSPEHRAAFAAAMGRR
;
A
#
# COMPACT_ATOMS: atom_id res chain seq x y z
N MET A 1 47.12 14.82 -2.80
CA MET A 1 46.06 15.69 -2.24
C MET A 1 45.08 15.99 -3.37
N HIS A 2 43.92 15.34 -3.37
CA HIS A 2 42.88 15.52 -4.39
C HIS A 2 41.62 16.03 -3.69
N THR A 3 41.27 17.27 -4.02
CA THR A 3 40.13 17.99 -3.46
C THR A 3 38.93 17.76 -4.36
N SER A 4 38.08 16.79 -4.02
CA SER A 4 36.82 16.55 -4.74
C SER A 4 35.79 17.59 -4.33
N ARG A 5 35.43 18.49 -5.28
CA ARG A 5 34.29 19.40 -5.15
C ARG A 5 32.99 18.60 -5.26
N ILE A 6 32.19 18.61 -4.20
CA ILE A 6 30.81 18.16 -4.21
C ILE A 6 29.94 19.36 -4.59
N THR A 7 29.37 19.35 -5.79
CA THR A 7 28.32 20.28 -6.20
C THR A 7 27.00 19.82 -5.61
N VAL A 8 26.45 20.63 -4.69
CA VAL A 8 25.11 20.47 -4.13
C VAL A 8 24.10 21.01 -5.16
N SER A 9 23.24 20.15 -5.68
CA SER A 9 22.14 20.53 -6.57
C SER A 9 20.93 20.98 -5.75
N ASP A 10 20.52 22.21 -6.02
CA ASP A 10 19.38 22.94 -5.47
C ASP A 10 18.03 22.29 -5.89
N PRO A 11 17.13 21.91 -4.95
CA PRO A 11 15.86 21.27 -5.29
C PRO A 11 14.72 22.27 -5.61
N ALA A 12 14.98 23.57 -5.68
CA ALA A 12 13.91 24.58 -5.84
C ALA A 12 13.72 25.07 -7.29
N ARG A 13 14.00 24.24 -8.31
CA ARG A 13 13.60 24.52 -9.69
C ARG A 13 12.55 23.52 -10.15
N GLY A 14 11.36 24.06 -10.32
CA GLY A 14 10.16 23.34 -10.70
C GLY A 14 10.32 22.49 -11.95
N SER A 15 9.51 21.43 -11.99
CA SER A 15 9.24 20.59 -13.14
C SER A 15 8.88 21.44 -14.37
N VAL A 16 9.88 21.81 -15.14
CA VAL A 16 9.71 22.04 -16.57
C VAL A 16 9.50 20.67 -17.19
N CYS A 17 8.29 20.46 -17.71
CA CYS A 17 7.96 19.37 -18.62
C CYS A 17 9.05 19.28 -19.69
N SER A 18 9.92 18.28 -19.56
CA SER A 18 10.93 17.99 -20.56
C SER A 18 10.23 17.29 -21.73
N GLU A 19 9.66 18.11 -22.59
CA GLU A 19 9.22 17.78 -23.93
C GLU A 19 10.40 17.14 -24.67
N ARG A 20 10.40 15.81 -24.78
CA ARG A 20 11.39 15.08 -25.58
C ARG A 20 11.12 15.39 -27.05
N ALA A 21 11.86 16.37 -27.57
CA ALA A 21 12.05 16.56 -29.00
C ALA A 21 12.68 15.29 -29.58
N ALA A 22 11.94 14.59 -30.44
CA ALA A 22 12.46 13.54 -31.30
C ALA A 22 13.24 14.18 -32.48
N PRO A 23 14.45 13.71 -32.83
CA PRO A 23 15.10 14.12 -34.05
C PRO A 23 14.50 13.40 -35.26
N ALA A 24 13.87 14.17 -36.14
CA ALA A 24 13.54 13.76 -37.49
C ALA A 24 14.83 13.54 -38.30
N ARG A 25 15.02 12.34 -38.87
CA ARG A 25 15.73 12.17 -40.13
C ARG A 25 14.98 11.20 -41.05
N PHE A 26 14.53 11.80 -42.14
CA PHE A 26 13.90 11.23 -43.32
C PHE A 26 14.66 10.02 -43.87
N GLY A 27 13.92 8.94 -44.10
CA GLY A 27 14.38 7.78 -44.86
C GLY A 27 13.20 7.11 -45.55
N ARG A 28 12.85 7.64 -46.74
CA ARG A 28 12.14 6.98 -47.85
C ARG A 28 10.78 6.32 -47.57
N ALA A 29 9.75 7.03 -48.05
CA ALA A 29 8.63 6.52 -48.85
C ALA A 29 8.07 5.14 -48.49
N LEU A 30 7.00 5.11 -47.69
CA LEU A 30 5.85 4.24 -47.97
C LEU A 30 4.57 5.01 -47.61
N VAL A 31 3.80 5.30 -48.64
CA VAL A 31 2.46 5.88 -48.60
C VAL A 31 1.54 4.88 -47.92
N TRP A 32 1.13 5.14 -46.69
CA TRP A 32 -0.09 4.57 -46.10
C TRP A 32 -0.90 5.69 -45.46
N THR A 33 -2.02 5.96 -46.12
CA THR A 33 -3.14 6.81 -45.77
C THR A 33 -3.86 6.37 -44.49
N LEU A 34 -4.53 7.34 -43.83
CA LEU A 34 -5.61 7.25 -42.82
C LEU A 34 -5.21 7.43 -41.34
N PRO A 35 -6.10 8.00 -40.50
CA PRO A 35 -6.74 9.32 -40.63
C PRO A 35 -6.50 10.18 -39.38
N ALA A 36 -6.68 11.49 -39.53
CA ALA A 36 -6.69 12.46 -38.45
C ALA A 36 -7.77 12.11 -37.41
N VAL A 37 -7.34 11.58 -36.26
CA VAL A 37 -8.17 11.49 -35.06
C VAL A 37 -8.03 12.79 -34.30
N THR A 38 -9.00 13.67 -34.49
CA THR A 38 -9.21 14.89 -33.72
C THR A 38 -9.55 14.51 -32.28
N LEU A 39 -8.53 14.49 -31.40
CA LEU A 39 -8.73 14.27 -29.97
C LEU A 39 -9.27 15.57 -29.34
N LEU A 40 -10.55 15.49 -28.94
CA LEU A 40 -11.28 16.47 -28.17
C LEU A 40 -10.48 16.89 -26.92
N ALA A 41 -10.33 18.20 -26.74
CA ALA A 41 -10.02 18.81 -25.46
C ALA A 41 -11.24 18.63 -24.52
N ILE A 42 -11.22 17.58 -23.70
CA ILE A 42 -12.13 17.46 -22.55
C ILE A 42 -11.54 18.32 -21.44
N GLY A 43 -12.09 19.52 -21.29
CA GLY A 43 -11.85 20.37 -20.12
C GLY A 43 -12.45 19.71 -18.89
N CYS A 44 -11.60 19.28 -17.95
CA CYS A 44 -12.02 19.02 -16.58
C CYS A 44 -12.29 20.37 -15.91
N ALA A 45 -13.53 20.85 -16.03
CA ALA A 45 -14.08 21.82 -15.11
C ALA A 45 -14.16 21.15 -13.73
N SER A 46 -13.25 21.52 -12.83
CA SER A 46 -13.36 21.21 -11.41
C SER A 46 -14.57 21.94 -10.84
N GLU A 47 -15.69 21.24 -10.76
CA GLU A 47 -16.84 21.69 -9.99
C GLU A 47 -16.49 21.57 -8.50
N ARG A 48 -16.39 22.72 -7.86
CA ARG A 48 -16.06 22.89 -6.44
C ARG A 48 -17.31 22.54 -5.66
N ALA A 49 -17.42 21.30 -5.18
CA ALA A 49 -18.47 20.91 -4.25
C ALA A 49 -18.23 21.65 -2.91
N GLU A 50 -19.13 22.59 -2.58
CA GLU A 50 -19.24 23.17 -1.25
C GLU A 50 -19.53 22.06 -0.22
N PRO A 51 -18.74 21.91 0.85
CA PRO A 51 -19.14 21.08 1.97
C PRO A 51 -20.25 21.81 2.74
N THR A 52 -21.48 21.32 2.63
CA THR A 52 -22.56 21.69 3.53
C THR A 52 -22.20 21.23 4.94
N ASN A 53 -21.97 22.21 5.82
CA ASN A 53 -21.79 22.02 7.26
C ASN A 53 -23.04 21.34 7.86
N GLY A 54 -23.00 20.01 7.94
CA GLY A 54 -23.94 19.22 8.72
C GLY A 54 -23.55 19.28 10.20
N HIS A 55 -24.30 20.06 10.96
CA HIS A 55 -24.33 20.06 12.42
C HIS A 55 -24.50 18.62 12.95
N VAL A 56 -23.44 18.02 13.51
CA VAL A 56 -23.57 16.79 14.30
C VAL A 56 -23.84 17.19 15.74
N SER A 57 -25.09 16.96 16.13
CA SER A 57 -25.62 17.09 17.48
C SER A 57 -24.82 16.21 18.45
N ALA A 58 -24.22 16.84 19.45
CA ALA A 58 -23.62 16.15 20.59
C ALA A 58 -24.73 15.49 21.41
N SER A 59 -24.88 14.17 21.27
CA SER A 59 -25.67 13.37 22.20
C SER A 59 -24.74 12.77 23.25
N ALA A 60 -24.72 13.43 24.41
CA ALA A 60 -24.21 12.85 25.64
C ALA A 60 -25.22 11.80 26.13
N ALA A 61 -24.79 10.54 26.23
CA ALA A 61 -25.52 9.51 26.95
C ALA A 61 -24.52 8.65 27.73
N THR A 62 -24.31 9.10 28.97
CA THR A 62 -24.22 8.30 30.20
C THR A 62 -23.85 6.82 30.10
N ALA A 63 -22.71 6.52 30.72
CA ALA A 63 -22.35 5.20 31.22
C ALA A 63 -23.38 4.66 32.22
N THR A 64 -23.79 3.41 32.04
CA THR A 64 -24.21 2.52 33.12
C THR A 64 -23.43 1.21 33.00
N ASN A 65 -22.47 1.06 33.92
CA ASN A 65 -21.99 -0.24 34.37
C ASN A 65 -23.14 -0.92 35.12
N GLU A 66 -23.51 -2.16 34.77
CA GLU A 66 -23.82 -3.19 35.76
C GLU A 66 -24.06 -4.57 35.11
N HIS A 67 -23.34 -5.56 35.64
CA HIS A 67 -23.74 -6.96 35.86
C HIS A 67 -24.29 -7.79 34.67
N ALA A 68 -23.51 -8.79 34.26
CA ALA A 68 -23.73 -10.17 34.74
C ALA A 68 -22.63 -11.09 34.20
N ALA A 69 -21.91 -11.73 35.12
CA ALA A 69 -21.11 -12.89 34.81
C ALA A 69 -22.05 -14.05 34.46
N GLU A 70 -22.02 -14.50 33.21
CA GLU A 70 -22.53 -15.83 32.86
C GLU A 70 -21.49 -16.55 32.01
N ALA A 71 -20.94 -17.58 32.64
CA ALA A 71 -19.99 -18.52 32.07
C ALA A 71 -20.71 -19.38 31.02
N ALA A 72 -20.71 -18.91 29.76
CA ALA A 72 -20.95 -19.78 28.62
C ALA A 72 -19.60 -20.11 28.00
N ALA A 73 -19.10 -21.32 28.29
CA ALA A 73 -17.99 -21.89 27.55
C ALA A 73 -18.35 -21.89 26.06
N PRO A 74 -17.63 -21.16 25.19
CA PRO A 74 -17.80 -21.37 23.77
C PRO A 74 -17.23 -22.76 23.48
N GLY A 75 -18.12 -23.68 23.12
CA GLY A 75 -17.71 -24.89 22.41
C GLY A 75 -16.82 -24.43 21.27
N SER A 76 -15.53 -24.76 21.36
CA SER A 76 -14.61 -24.69 20.23
C SER A 76 -15.14 -25.69 19.22
N GLU A 77 -16.13 -25.26 18.45
CA GLU A 77 -16.42 -25.83 17.15
C GLU A 77 -15.13 -25.61 16.38
N THR A 78 -14.29 -26.65 16.41
CA THR A 78 -13.19 -26.83 15.49
C THR A 78 -13.84 -26.92 14.13
N ALA A 79 -14.22 -25.77 13.58
CA ALA A 79 -14.64 -25.63 12.21
C ALA A 79 -13.46 -26.19 11.42
N ALA A 80 -13.67 -27.38 10.85
CA ALA A 80 -12.68 -28.02 10.02
C ALA A 80 -12.18 -26.94 9.05
N PRO A 81 -10.87 -26.69 8.97
CA PRO A 81 -10.33 -25.66 8.10
C PRO A 81 -10.97 -25.87 6.73
N PRO A 82 -11.55 -24.82 6.10
CA PRO A 82 -12.20 -24.98 4.81
C PRO A 82 -11.24 -25.75 3.92
N THR A 83 -11.68 -26.89 3.40
CA THR A 83 -10.91 -27.68 2.45
C THR A 83 -10.82 -26.84 1.18
N VAL A 84 -9.85 -25.93 1.14
CA VAL A 84 -9.54 -25.14 -0.04
C VAL A 84 -9.01 -26.16 -1.04
N GLU A 85 -9.87 -26.54 -2.01
CA GLU A 85 -9.40 -27.33 -3.14
C GLU A 85 -8.21 -26.57 -3.75
N PRO A 86 -7.07 -27.24 -3.99
CA PRO A 86 -5.87 -26.59 -4.48
C PRO A 86 -6.19 -25.93 -5.82
N ILE A 87 -6.23 -24.60 -5.85
CA ILE A 87 -6.39 -23.83 -7.07
C ILE A 87 -5.20 -24.20 -7.96
N ARG A 88 -5.47 -24.91 -9.07
CA ARG A 88 -4.42 -25.20 -10.05
C ARG A 88 -3.85 -23.88 -10.52
N ALA A 89 -2.54 -23.70 -10.33
CA ALA A 89 -1.80 -22.49 -10.64
C ALA A 89 -1.59 -22.30 -12.16
N ASP A 90 -2.61 -22.60 -12.97
CA ASP A 90 -2.53 -22.56 -14.44
C ASP A 90 -2.50 -21.12 -14.98
N SER A 91 -2.68 -20.11 -14.12
CA SER A 91 -2.58 -18.69 -14.47
C SER A 91 -1.74 -17.92 -13.46
N PRO A 92 -0.82 -17.05 -13.91
CA PRO A 92 -0.06 -16.16 -13.02
C PRO A 92 -0.96 -15.23 -12.19
N ALA A 93 -2.17 -14.91 -12.66
CA ALA A 93 -3.14 -14.14 -11.90
C ALA A 93 -3.65 -14.91 -10.66
N ASN A 94 -3.90 -16.21 -10.80
CA ASN A 94 -4.35 -17.06 -9.69
C ASN A 94 -3.23 -17.26 -8.66
N ALA A 95 -1.97 -17.39 -9.12
CA ALA A 95 -0.82 -17.46 -8.21
C ALA A 95 -0.65 -16.17 -7.38
N MET A 96 -0.92 -15.00 -7.96
CA MET A 96 -0.91 -13.73 -7.23
C MET A 96 -2.07 -13.59 -6.25
N LEU A 97 -3.25 -14.10 -6.61
CA LEU A 97 -4.39 -14.12 -5.70
C LEU A 97 -4.14 -15.05 -4.49
N GLU A 98 -3.67 -16.27 -4.74
CA GLU A 98 -3.27 -17.22 -3.70
C GLU A 98 -2.20 -16.64 -2.77
N LEU A 99 -1.21 -15.94 -3.33
CA LEU A 99 -0.18 -15.26 -2.56
C LEU A 99 -0.78 -14.19 -1.64
N ALA A 100 -1.68 -13.36 -2.15
CA ALA A 100 -2.34 -12.32 -1.37
C ALA A 100 -3.19 -12.92 -0.24
N VAL A 101 -3.95 -13.99 -0.51
CA VAL A 101 -4.75 -14.69 0.50
C VAL A 101 -3.87 -15.27 1.61
N ARG A 102 -2.73 -15.88 1.27
CA ARG A 102 -1.78 -16.39 2.28
C ARG A 102 -1.16 -15.28 3.13
N ALA A 103 -0.80 -14.16 2.50
CA ALA A 103 -0.27 -13.01 3.21
C ALA A 103 -1.29 -12.43 4.19
N GLU A 104 -2.55 -12.30 3.76
CA GLU A 104 -3.65 -11.87 4.62
C GLU A 104 -3.90 -12.83 5.79
N ALA A 105 -3.91 -14.14 5.54
CA ALA A 105 -4.08 -15.13 6.60
C ALA A 105 -2.94 -15.08 7.63
N ALA A 106 -1.69 -14.89 7.17
CA ALA A 106 -0.54 -14.72 8.05
C ALA A 106 -0.65 -13.45 8.90
N GLY A 107 -1.07 -12.34 8.30
CA GLY A 107 -1.32 -11.09 9.02
C GLY A 107 -2.43 -11.21 10.05
N ALA A 108 -3.55 -11.84 9.69
CA ALA A 108 -4.68 -12.06 10.59
C ALA A 108 -4.31 -12.92 11.81
N ALA A 109 -3.48 -13.95 11.61
CA ALA A 109 -2.98 -14.78 12.72
C ALA A 109 -2.09 -13.99 13.70
N ALA A 110 -1.45 -12.92 13.24
CA ALA A 110 -0.59 -12.04 14.03
C ALA A 110 -1.31 -10.77 14.54
N ALA A 111 -2.59 -10.56 14.23
CA ALA A 111 -3.34 -9.35 14.59
C ALA A 111 -3.39 -9.08 16.11
N GLY A 112 -3.34 -10.14 16.94
CA GLY A 112 -3.27 -10.02 18.40
C GLY A 112 -1.98 -9.39 18.94
N GLN A 113 -0.98 -9.14 18.09
CA GLN A 113 0.33 -8.59 18.46
C GLN A 113 0.50 -7.13 17.99
N GLY A 114 -0.51 -6.54 17.35
CA GLY A 114 -0.52 -5.16 16.87
C GLY A 114 -0.28 -5.03 15.35
N PRO A 115 -0.47 -3.81 14.79
CA PRO A 115 -0.48 -3.58 13.34
C PRO A 115 0.87 -3.86 12.68
N CYS A 116 1.98 -3.53 13.36
CA CYS A 116 3.33 -3.74 12.83
C CYS A 116 3.74 -5.23 12.81
N GLU A 117 3.31 -6.03 13.80
CA GLU A 117 3.56 -7.48 13.82
C GLU A 117 2.71 -8.20 12.77
N ALA A 118 1.45 -7.79 12.59
CA ALA A 118 0.60 -8.28 11.52
C ALA A 118 1.18 -7.97 10.13
N ALA A 119 1.72 -6.77 9.96
CA ALA A 119 2.42 -6.37 8.74
C ALA A 119 3.70 -7.18 8.50
N LEU A 120 4.49 -7.43 9.54
CA LEU A 120 5.70 -8.26 9.45
C LEU A 120 5.37 -9.70 9.05
N ALA A 121 4.33 -10.29 9.64
CA ALA A 121 3.87 -11.63 9.30
C ALA A 121 3.43 -11.71 7.84
N SER A 122 2.65 -10.73 7.38
CA SER A 122 2.24 -10.60 5.97
C SER A 122 3.44 -10.47 5.04
N ALA A 123 4.39 -9.58 5.36
CA ALA A 123 5.60 -9.35 4.57
C ALA A 123 6.48 -10.61 4.48
N THR A 124 6.62 -11.33 5.59
CA THR A 124 7.37 -12.59 5.66
C THR A 124 6.72 -13.65 4.78
N ALA A 125 5.40 -13.82 4.86
CA ALA A 125 4.66 -14.75 4.01
C ALA A 125 4.82 -14.40 2.51
N LEU A 126 4.79 -13.11 2.16
CA LEU A 126 5.04 -12.66 0.79
C LEU A 126 6.47 -13.00 0.32
N THR A 127 7.49 -12.76 1.15
CA THR A 127 8.88 -13.08 0.78
C THR A 127 9.13 -14.57 0.59
N GLN A 128 8.44 -15.42 1.36
CA GLN A 128 8.58 -16.87 1.25
C GLN A 128 7.88 -17.44 0.01
N ALA A 129 6.85 -16.77 -0.48
CA ALA A 129 6.02 -17.28 -1.57
C ALA A 129 6.31 -16.64 -2.94
N VAL A 130 7.05 -15.53 -3.00
CA VAL A 130 7.63 -15.04 -4.26
C VAL A 130 8.95 -15.75 -4.53
N PRO A 131 9.10 -16.48 -5.66
CA PRO A 131 10.36 -17.11 -6.01
C PRO A 131 11.44 -16.05 -6.26
N GLY A 132 12.42 -16.01 -5.36
CA GLY A 132 13.53 -15.08 -5.37
C GLY A 132 14.21 -15.14 -4.01
N ASN A 133 15.54 -15.17 -3.97
CA ASN A 133 16.32 -15.28 -2.73
C ASN A 133 16.27 -13.99 -1.89
N ARG A 134 15.10 -13.37 -1.73
CA ARG A 134 14.96 -12.23 -0.83
C ARG A 134 14.86 -12.78 0.58
N PRO A 135 15.82 -12.49 1.48
CA PRO A 135 15.68 -12.89 2.86
C PRO A 135 14.44 -12.22 3.46
N PRO A 136 13.80 -12.86 4.45
CA PRO A 136 12.77 -12.19 5.23
C PRO A 136 13.34 -10.92 5.85
N PRO A 137 12.53 -9.86 6.04
CA PRO A 137 12.98 -8.64 6.69
C PRO A 137 13.47 -8.94 8.10
N ASP A 138 14.49 -8.20 8.54
CA ASP A 138 14.93 -8.25 9.93
C ASP A 138 13.80 -7.74 10.84
N ARG A 139 13.42 -8.54 11.85
CA ARG A 139 12.26 -8.27 12.69
C ARG A 139 12.40 -6.94 13.43
N GLU A 140 13.52 -6.72 14.10
CA GLU A 140 13.73 -5.52 14.93
C GLU A 140 13.78 -4.26 14.07
N ALA A 141 14.51 -4.30 12.95
CA ALA A 141 14.57 -3.18 12.01
C ALA A 141 13.21 -2.86 11.38
N PHE A 142 12.42 -3.88 11.03
CA PHE A 142 11.09 -3.70 10.47
C PHE A 142 10.14 -3.06 11.47
N LEU A 143 10.08 -3.57 12.70
CA LEU A 143 9.18 -3.05 13.73
C LEU A 143 9.56 -1.61 14.10
N ALA A 144 10.84 -1.34 14.31
CA ALA A 144 11.33 0.01 14.57
C ALA A 144 10.94 0.99 13.45
N ALA A 145 11.13 0.60 12.18
CA ALA A 145 10.74 1.43 11.05
C ALA A 145 9.22 1.61 10.95
N CYS A 146 8.44 0.54 11.18
CA CYS A 146 6.99 0.58 11.16
C CYS A 146 6.43 1.53 12.23
N GLU A 147 6.99 1.53 13.43
CA GLU A 147 6.56 2.39 14.53
C GLU A 147 6.76 3.89 14.24
N THR A 148 7.75 4.25 13.41
CA THR A 148 7.98 5.65 12.98
C THR A 148 6.94 6.17 11.98
N LEU A 149 6.16 5.28 11.36
CA LEU A 149 5.14 5.69 10.41
C LEU A 149 3.96 6.39 11.13
N PRO A 150 3.34 7.41 10.51
CA PRO A 150 2.09 7.97 11.00
C PRO A 150 1.04 6.88 11.21
N GLU A 151 0.19 7.03 12.23
CA GLU A 151 -0.79 6.00 12.59
C GLU A 151 -1.67 5.56 11.42
N GLY A 152 -2.16 6.50 10.61
CA GLY A 152 -2.94 6.19 9.41
C GLY A 152 -2.17 5.34 8.39
N ALA A 153 -0.85 5.56 8.25
CA ALA A 153 -0.01 4.76 7.36
C ALA A 153 0.28 3.36 7.95
N ARG A 154 0.38 3.23 9.28
CA ARG A 154 0.54 1.93 9.96
C ARG A 154 -0.67 1.02 9.77
N ARG A 155 -1.90 1.54 9.87
CA ARG A 155 -3.12 0.76 9.60
C ARG A 155 -3.15 0.20 8.18
N CYS A 156 -2.63 0.96 7.23
CA CYS A 156 -2.53 0.57 5.83
C CYS A 156 -1.46 -0.49 5.53
N MET A 157 -0.67 -0.89 6.52
CA MET A 157 0.24 -2.02 6.40
C MET A 157 -0.49 -3.37 6.54
N GLU A 158 -1.69 -3.37 7.13
CA GLU A 158 -2.55 -4.54 7.18
C GLU A 158 -3.24 -4.71 5.81
N MET A 159 -2.92 -5.78 5.08
CA MET A 159 -3.44 -6.02 3.73
C MET A 159 -4.98 -6.01 3.67
N ALA A 160 -5.62 -6.62 4.67
CA ALA A 160 -7.08 -6.67 4.76
C ALA A 160 -7.72 -5.27 4.94
N TYR A 161 -7.07 -4.38 5.71
CA TYR A 161 -7.49 -2.99 5.88
C TYR A 161 -7.25 -2.21 4.59
N ALA A 162 -6.03 -2.30 4.03
CA ALA A 162 -5.65 -1.57 2.82
C ALA A 162 -6.56 -1.85 1.63
N ARG A 163 -7.04 -3.09 1.48
CA ARG A 163 -8.00 -3.47 0.43
C ARG A 163 -9.36 -2.79 0.61
N GLN A 164 -9.85 -2.68 1.83
CA GLN A 164 -11.15 -2.08 2.15
C GLN A 164 -11.08 -0.54 2.17
N HIS A 165 -9.91 0.01 2.46
CA HIS A 165 -9.69 1.44 2.70
C HIS A 165 -8.65 2.04 1.73
N ALA A 166 -8.70 1.64 0.45
CA ALA A 166 -7.68 2.02 -0.54
C ALA A 166 -7.48 3.53 -0.67
N GLU A 167 -8.56 4.32 -0.67
CA GLU A 167 -8.49 5.80 -0.77
C GLU A 167 -7.87 6.44 0.48
N GLU A 168 -8.25 5.96 1.67
CA GLU A 168 -7.64 6.42 2.95
C GLU A 168 -6.15 6.09 2.96
N CYS A 169 -5.78 4.89 2.52
CA CYS A 169 -4.40 4.45 2.47
C CYS A 169 -3.57 5.21 1.45
N GLN A 170 -4.16 5.59 0.33
CA GLN A 170 -3.52 6.49 -0.62
C GLN A 170 -3.25 7.85 0.04
N ALA A 171 -4.24 8.45 0.71
CA ALA A 171 -4.09 9.73 1.39
C ALA A 171 -3.09 9.68 2.56
N ALA A 172 -3.09 8.59 3.34
CA ALA A 172 -2.14 8.38 4.42
C ALA A 172 -0.70 8.19 3.90
N SER A 173 -0.53 7.45 2.81
CA SER A 173 0.79 7.23 2.19
C SER A 173 1.41 8.54 1.65
N ALA A 174 0.58 9.46 1.16
CA ALA A 174 1.03 10.77 0.67
C ALA A 174 1.59 11.66 1.78
N GLN A 175 1.17 11.43 3.04
CA GLN A 175 1.65 12.16 4.21
C GLN A 175 2.95 11.58 4.80
N VAL A 176 3.41 10.42 4.32
CA VAL A 176 4.66 9.82 4.80
C VAL A 176 5.85 10.60 4.22
N SER A 177 6.68 11.13 5.12
CA SER A 177 7.88 11.86 4.75
C SER A 177 8.81 10.98 3.88
N PRO A 178 9.60 11.58 2.97
CA PRO A 178 10.59 10.84 2.20
C PRO A 178 11.59 10.08 3.08
N GLU A 179 11.94 10.65 4.24
CA GLU A 179 12.84 10.04 5.23
C GLU A 179 12.25 8.74 5.80
N HIS A 180 11.01 8.77 6.28
CA HIS A 180 10.34 7.57 6.79
C HIS A 180 10.17 6.49 5.70
N ARG A 181 9.86 6.89 4.46
CA ARG A 181 9.81 5.96 3.33
C ARG A 181 11.16 5.31 3.05
N ALA A 182 12.25 6.07 3.10
CA ALA A 182 13.61 5.54 2.91
C ALA A 182 14.02 4.59 4.04
N ALA A 183 13.75 4.96 5.29
CA ALA A 183 14.01 4.12 6.46
C ALA A 183 13.25 2.78 6.37
N PHE A 184 11.96 2.84 6.02
CA PHE A 184 11.12 1.65 5.85
C PHE A 184 11.58 0.77 4.67
N ALA A 185 11.96 1.36 3.55
CA ALA A 185 12.52 0.62 2.41
C ALA A 185 13.83 -0.10 2.76
N ALA A 186 14.70 0.56 3.52
CA ALA A 186 15.94 -0.03 4.02
C ALA A 186 15.68 -1.23 4.94
N ALA A 187 14.71 -1.11 5.86
CA ALA A 187 14.29 -2.21 6.74
C ALA A 187 13.71 -3.41 5.97
N MET A 188 13.04 -3.16 4.84
CA MET A 188 12.54 -4.19 3.92
C MET A 188 13.63 -4.81 3.02
N GLY A 189 14.90 -4.45 3.21
CA GLY A 189 16.00 -4.92 2.35
C GLY A 189 15.86 -4.46 0.90
N ARG A 190 15.19 -3.33 0.64
CA ARG A 190 15.25 -2.61 -0.63
C ARG A 190 16.34 -1.54 -0.49
N ARG A 191 17.57 -1.89 -0.89
CA ARG A 191 18.63 -0.92 -1.13
C ARG A 191 18.66 -0.53 -2.60
#